data_AF-A0A7C4CKZ8-F1
#
_entry.id   AF-A0A7C4CKZ8-F1
#
_cell.length_a   1.000
_cell.length_b   1.000
_cell.length_c   1.000
_cell.angle_alpha   90.00
_cell.angle_beta   90.00
_cell.angle_gamma   90.00
#
_symmetry.space_group_name_H-M   'P 1'
#
loop_
_entity.id
_entity.type
_entity.pdbx_description
1 polymer ?
#
loop_
_entity_poly.entity_id
_entity_poly.type
_entity_poly.pdbx_seq_one_letter_code
_entity_poly.pdbx_strand_id
1 'polypeptide(L)' 'LELKVEEEDNTVWVKPEIVVEVAYSEIQRSPKYKSGFALRFARITRIRSDKSPFEVDTLRRVRELYQKQQEKKGILKGGF' A
#
# COMPACT_ATOMS: atom_id res chain seq x y z
N LEU A 1 -8.46 -12.58 -21.73
CA LEU A 1 -7.93 -11.77 -20.62
C LEU A 1 -7.07 -12.68 -19.75
N GLU A 2 -5.75 -12.74 -19.97
CA GLU A 2 -4.89 -13.80 -19.38
C GLU A 2 -4.60 -13.62 -17.88
N LEU A 3 -4.76 -12.40 -17.35
CA LEU A 3 -4.53 -12.09 -15.93
C LEU A 3 -5.78 -12.14 -15.06
N LYS A 4 -6.99 -12.27 -15.65
CA LYS A 4 -8.25 -12.30 -14.90
C LYS A 4 -8.37 -13.62 -14.13
N VAL A 5 -8.68 -13.53 -12.85
CA VAL A 5 -9.00 -14.68 -11.98
C VAL A 5 -10.51 -14.77 -11.77
N GLU A 6 -11.16 -13.65 -11.46
CA GLU A 6 -12.58 -13.57 -11.14
C GLU A 6 -13.12 -12.17 -11.49
N GLU A 7 -14.42 -12.05 -11.73
CA GLU A 7 -15.09 -10.76 -11.91
C GLU A 7 -16.44 -10.81 -11.18
N GLU A 8 -16.65 -9.84 -10.30
CA GLU A 8 -17.87 -9.66 -9.53
C GLU A 8 -18.32 -8.20 -9.65
N ASP A 9 -19.58 -7.98 -10.05
CA ASP A 9 -20.20 -6.67 -10.25
C ASP A 9 -19.34 -5.67 -11.06
N ASN A 10 -18.52 -4.87 -10.37
CA ASN A 10 -17.63 -3.85 -10.94
C ASN A 10 -16.16 -4.04 -10.52
N THR A 11 -15.81 -5.22 -9.99
CA THR A 11 -14.47 -5.56 -9.50
C THR A 11 -13.91 -6.75 -10.27
N VAL A 12 -12.73 -6.58 -10.85
CA VAL A 12 -12.00 -7.66 -11.50
C VAL A 12 -10.81 -8.05 -10.63
N TRP A 13 -10.80 -9.30 -10.18
CA TRP A 13 -9.66 -9.89 -9.51
C TRP A 13 -8.65 -10.37 -10.55
N VAL A 14 -7.39 -10.00 -10.35
CA VAL A 14 -6.30 -10.33 -11.27
C VAL A 14 -5.17 -11.07 -10.58
N LYS A 15 -4.41 -11.85 -11.33
CA LYS A 15 -3.17 -12.45 -10.87
C LYS A 15 -2.18 -11.35 -10.46
N PRO A 16 -1.47 -11.49 -9.32
CA PRO A 16 -0.56 -10.48 -8.81
C PRO A 16 0.78 -10.49 -9.59
N GLU A 17 0.73 -10.05 -10.85
CA GLU A 17 1.89 -10.05 -11.75
C GLU A 17 2.40 -8.64 -12.07
N ILE A 18 1.54 -7.62 -11.97
CA ILE A 18 1.89 -6.24 -12.33
C ILE A 18 2.28 -5.47 -11.06
N VAL A 19 3.48 -4.89 -11.08
CA VAL A 19 3.95 -3.97 -10.03
C VAL A 19 3.67 -2.53 -10.43
N VAL A 20 3.12 -1.75 -9.50
CA VAL A 20 2.86 -0.32 -9.68
C VAL A 20 3.53 0.50 -8.59
N GLU A 21 3.98 1.68 -8.97
CA GLU A 21 4.45 2.70 -8.05
C GLU A 21 3.26 3.56 -7.63
N VAL A 22 3.12 3.80 -6.32
CA VAL A 22 1.98 4.51 -5.73
C VAL A 22 2.49 5.70 -4.93
N ALA A 23 2.10 6.90 -5.33
CA ALA A 23 2.23 8.09 -4.51
C ALA A 23 1.06 8.19 -3.52
N TYR A 24 1.33 8.64 -2.30
CA TYR A 24 0.34 8.82 -1.25
C TYR A 24 0.75 9.99 -0.34
N SER A 25 -0.21 10.56 0.38
CA SER A 25 0.07 11.67 1.31
C SER A 25 0.35 11.19 2.73
N GLU A 26 -0.28 10.10 3.16
CA GLU A 26 -0.21 9.59 4.53
C GLU A 26 -0.53 8.08 4.58
N ILE A 27 0.08 7.36 5.53
CA ILE A 27 -0.29 6.01 5.91
C ILE A 27 -1.14 6.07 7.19
N GLN A 28 -2.24 5.31 7.22
CA GLN A 28 -3.14 5.25 8.37
C GLN A 28 -3.44 3.82 8.79
N ARG A 29 -3.77 3.63 10.07
CA ARG A 29 -4.32 2.35 10.54
C ARG A 29 -5.77 2.20 10.09
N SER A 30 -6.12 1.02 9.61
CA SER A 30 -7.50 0.70 9.22
C SER A 30 -7.83 -0.77 9.52
N PRO A 31 -8.95 -1.05 10.22
CA PRO A 31 -9.39 -2.42 10.45
C PRO A 31 -10.02 -3.06 9.20
N LYS A 32 -10.34 -2.26 8.16
CA LYS A 32 -11.02 -2.73 6.94
C LYS A 32 -10.13 -3.63 6.08
N TYR A 33 -8.83 -3.40 6.10
CA TYR A 33 -7.88 -4.10 5.24
C TYR A 33 -7.08 -5.12 6.04
N LYS A 34 -6.85 -6.31 5.47
CA LYS A 34 -6.03 -7.37 6.09
C LYS A 34 -4.60 -6.91 6.43
N SER A 35 -4.09 -5.90 5.71
CA SER A 35 -2.80 -5.24 5.98
C SER A 35 -2.77 -4.48 7.32
N GLY A 36 -3.93 -4.09 7.86
CA GLY A 36 -4.07 -3.18 8.99
C GLY A 36 -3.79 -1.71 8.65
N PHE A 37 -3.50 -1.39 7.38
CA PHE A 37 -3.11 -0.05 6.93
C PHE A 37 -3.85 0.38 5.65
N ALA A 38 -4.05 1.69 5.50
CA ALA A 38 -4.59 2.32 4.31
C ALA A 38 -3.70 3.51 3.89
N LEU A 39 -3.56 3.70 2.57
CA LEU A 39 -2.86 4.84 1.98
C LEU A 39 -3.86 5.96 1.66
N ARG A 40 -3.65 7.16 2.21
CA ARG A 40 -4.47 8.36 1.93
C ARG A 40 -4.07 8.99 0.62
N PHE A 41 -5.08 9.39 -0.17
CA PHE A 41 -4.92 10.02 -1.49
C PHE A 41 -3.94 9.25 -2.40
N ALA A 42 -4.02 7.92 -2.34
CA ALA A 42 -3.16 7.03 -3.12
C ALA A 42 -3.44 7.18 -4.62
N ARG A 43 -2.38 7.31 -5.42
CA ARG A 43 -2.43 7.44 -6.88
C ARG A 43 -1.33 6.61 -7.51
N ILE A 44 -1.66 5.87 -8.56
CA ILE A 44 -0.67 5.16 -9.37
C ILE A 44 0.13 6.20 -10.15
N THR A 45 1.44 6.23 -9.97
CA THR A 45 2.33 7.13 -10.69
C THR A 45 2.91 6.48 -11.94
N ARG A 46 3.25 5.19 -11.84
CA ARG A 46 3.93 4.46 -12.92
C ARG A 46 3.72 2.95 -12.78
N ILE A 47 3.67 2.26 -13.92
CA ILE A 47 3.78 0.79 -13.98
C ILE A 47 5.27 0.42 -14.00
N ARG A 48 5.69 -0.42 -13.05
CA ARG A 48 7.08 -0.88 -12.89
C ARG A 48 7.27 -2.22 -13.58
N SER A 49 7.34 -2.19 -14.91
CA SER A 49 7.67 -3.38 -15.72
C SER A 49 9.12 -3.86 -15.50
N ASP A 50 9.93 -3.06 -14.81
CA ASP A 50 11.30 -3.37 -14.42
C ASP A 50 11.40 -4.19 -13.12
N LYS A 51 10.28 -4.41 -12.41
CA LYS A 51 10.26 -5.11 -11.12
C LYS A 51 9.37 -6.35 -11.14
N SER A 52 9.81 -7.39 -10.45
CA SER A 52 9.04 -8.59 -10.17
C SER A 52 8.07 -8.40 -8.99
N PRO A 53 6.93 -9.13 -8.94
CA PRO A 53 6.03 -9.14 -7.79
C PRO A 53 6.70 -9.49 -6.45
N PHE A 54 7.85 -10.18 -6.47
CA PHE A 54 8.61 -10.52 -5.26
C PHE A 54 9.46 -9.35 -4.73
N GLU A 55 9.61 -8.27 -5.48
CA GLU A 55 10.42 -7.09 -5.13
C GLU A 55 9.58 -5.93 -4.58
N VAL A 56 8.28 -6.15 -4.40
CA VAL A 56 7.36 -5.13 -3.86
C VAL A 56 7.65 -4.86 -2.38
N ASP A 57 7.23 -3.69 -1.91
CA ASP A 57 7.33 -3.35 -0.50
C ASP A 57 6.53 -4.33 0.38
N THR A 58 7.10 -4.68 1.53
CA THR A 58 6.48 -5.60 2.49
C THR A 58 5.62 -4.85 3.50
N LEU A 59 4.71 -5.56 4.18
CA LEU A 59 3.96 -4.99 5.32
C LEU A 59 4.86 -4.48 6.44
N ARG A 60 6.04 -5.07 6.63
CA ARG A 60 7.06 -4.57 7.57
C ARG A 60 7.50 -3.16 7.18
N ARG A 61 7.80 -2.95 5.90
CA ARG A 61 8.20 -1.64 5.38
C ARG A 61 7.10 -0.59 5.57
N VAL A 62 5.85 -0.93 5.28
CA VAL A 62 4.70 -0.03 5.50
C VAL A 62 4.59 0.38 6.98
N ARG A 63 4.80 -0.57 7.91
CA ARG A 63 4.77 -0.28 9.36
C ARG A 63 5.90 0.66 9.79
N GLU A 64 7.12 0.48 9.29
CA GLU A 64 8.24 1.37 9.55
C GLU A 64 7.97 2.79 9.03
N LEU A 65 7.42 2.91 7.81
CA LEU A 65 7.04 4.20 7.23
C LEU A 65 5.95 4.89 8.05
N TYR A 66 4.96 4.14 8.52
CA TYR A 66 3.94 4.65 9.44
C TYR A 66 4.54 5.17 10.74
N GLN A 67 5.44 4.41 11.39
CA GLN A 67 6.09 4.86 12.63
C GLN A 67 6.88 6.15 12.42
N LYS A 68 7.70 6.22 11.37
CA LYS A 68 8.46 7.44 11.01
C LYS A 68 7.55 8.64 10.74
N GLN A 69 6.39 8.42 10.13
CA GLN A 69 5.40 9.47 9.93
C GLN A 69 4.85 10.00 11.26
N GLN A 70 4.55 9.11 12.22
CA GLN A 70 4.04 9.51 13.54
C GLN A 70 5.08 10.28 14.36
N GLU A 71 6.35 9.88 14.29
CA GLU A 71 7.47 10.60 14.91
C GLU A 71 7.58 12.04 14.37
N LYS A 72 7.53 12.20 13.04
CA LYS A 72 7.56 13.51 12.38
C LYS A 72 6.37 14.40 12.73
N LYS A 73 5.19 13.80 12.93
CA LYS A 73 3.98 14.52 13.36
C LYS A 73 3.98 14.90 14.84
N GLY A 74 5.03 14.57 15.60
CA GLY A 74 5.15 14.92 17.01
C GLY A 74 4.22 14.14 17.96
N ILE A 75 3.44 13.19 17.44
CA ILE A 75 2.44 12.43 18.20
C ILE A 75 3.10 11.50 19.24
N LEU A 76 4.38 11.15 19.04
CA LEU A 76 5.15 10.29 19.95
C LEU A 76 6.05 11.07 20.93
N LYS A 77 5.99 12.41 20.97
CA LYS A 77 6.78 13.25 21.90
C LYS A 77 5.96 13.82 23.08
N GLY A 78 4.79 13.24 23.38
CA GLY A 78 3.85 13.76 24.40
C GLY A 78 3.60 12.84 25.59
N GLY A 79 4.56 12.01 25.97
CA GLY A 79 4.43 11.09 27.12
C GLY A 79 5.75 10.88 27.84
N PHE A 80 6.19 11.90 28.56
CA PHE A 80 7.02 11.76 29.76
C PHE A 80 6.18 12.24 30.94
#